data_AF-A0A3B8S496-F1
#
_entry.id   AF-A0A3B8S496-F1
#
_cell.length_a   1.000
_cell.length_b   1.000
_cell.length_c   1.000
_cell.angle_alpha   90.00
_cell.angle_beta   90.00
_cell.angle_gamma   90.00
#
_symmetry.space_group_name_H-M   'P 1'
#
loop_
_entity.id
_entity.type
_entity.pdbx_description
1 polymer ?
#
loop_
_entity_poly.entity_id
_entity_poly.type
_entity_poly.pdbx_seq_one_letter_code
_entity_poly.pdbx_strand_id
1 'polypeptide(L)'
;MKLKVVIIIIFLFQTVAIPEEHSKTIKKIRDNYLCINAAANYFQVNPLILASIIYTERTLNYDWTDEVFDIALAKLGLNSSIGFCQIKIKTAFFVEVQITDSNRVYFPGFKFCSSIRVSRSVEELINKLAVDSINIFYAAAYLRIIQSYWQRKGFFIDNYPEILGSL
;
A
#
# COMPACT_ATOMS: atom_id res chain seq x y z
N MET A 1 27.14 -10.43 -33.19
CA MET A 1 26.13 -11.14 -32.36
C MET A 1 25.80 -10.46 -31.03
N LYS A 2 26.71 -9.69 -30.40
CA LYS A 2 26.50 -9.13 -29.05
C LYS A 2 25.60 -7.87 -28.99
N LEU A 3 25.54 -7.05 -30.03
CA LEU A 3 24.74 -5.81 -30.02
C LEU A 3 23.22 -6.05 -30.24
N LYS A 4 22.87 -7.05 -31.07
CA LYS A 4 21.47 -7.42 -31.32
C LYS A 4 20.78 -7.99 -30.08
N VAL A 5 21.52 -8.73 -29.23
CA VAL A 5 20.99 -9.28 -27.96
C VAL A 5 20.72 -8.15 -26.95
N VAL A 6 21.59 -7.15 -26.87
CA VAL A 6 21.40 -5.99 -25.97
C VAL A 6 20.17 -5.16 -26.38
N ILE A 7 19.93 -4.99 -27.68
CA ILE A 7 18.75 -4.28 -28.19
C ILE A 7 17.45 -5.07 -27.89
N ILE A 8 17.47 -6.41 -27.99
CA ILE A 8 16.31 -7.25 -27.63
C ILE A 8 16.01 -7.17 -26.13
N ILE A 9 17.04 -7.12 -25.28
CA ILE A 9 16.87 -6.94 -23.84
C ILE A 9 16.27 -5.55 -23.54
N ILE A 10 16.73 -4.49 -24.19
CA ILE A 10 16.18 -3.13 -24.01
C ILE A 10 14.71 -3.04 -24.48
N PHE A 11 14.33 -3.73 -25.56
CA PHE A 11 12.95 -3.77 -26.03
C PHE A 11 12.00 -4.58 -25.14
N LEU A 12 12.51 -5.53 -24.35
CA LEU A 12 11.72 -6.29 -23.36
C LEU A 12 11.37 -5.48 -22.11
N PHE A 13 11.99 -4.31 -21.90
CA PHE A 13 11.77 -3.47 -20.72
C PHE A 13 10.82 -2.29 -20.94
N GLN A 14 10.14 -2.22 -22.09
CA GLN A 14 9.02 -1.28 -22.27
C GLN A 14 7.69 -2.02 -22.12
N THR A 15 7.45 -2.62 -20.95
CA THR A 15 6.08 -2.79 -20.50
C THR A 15 5.57 -1.39 -20.19
N VAL A 16 4.90 -0.79 -21.18
CA VAL A 16 4.03 0.35 -20.90
C VAL A 16 2.98 -0.22 -19.96
N ALA A 17 3.13 0.06 -18.65
CA ALA A 17 2.18 -0.38 -17.64
C ALA A 17 0.78 -0.05 -18.16
N ILE A 18 -0.03 -1.06 -18.45
CA ILE A 18 -1.39 -0.84 -18.93
C ILE A 18 -2.23 -0.59 -17.69
N PRO A 19 -2.63 0.67 -17.43
CA PRO A 19 -3.28 0.97 -16.16
C PRO A 19 -4.62 0.24 -16.09
N GLU A 20 -5.02 -0.17 -14.88
CA GLU A 20 -6.33 -0.82 -14.71
C GLU A 20 -7.43 0.16 -15.14
N GLU A 21 -8.32 -0.32 -16.01
CA GLU A 21 -9.45 0.48 -16.49
C GLU A 21 -10.25 1.05 -15.31
N HIS A 22 -10.53 2.35 -15.35
CA HIS A 22 -11.23 3.06 -14.27
C HIS A 22 -12.51 2.36 -13.81
N SER A 23 -13.30 1.80 -14.73
CA SER A 23 -14.53 1.09 -14.43
C SER A 23 -14.30 -0.15 -13.56
N LYS A 24 -13.21 -0.90 -13.83
CA LYS A 24 -12.79 -2.08 -13.09
C LYS A 24 -12.30 -1.70 -11.69
N THR A 25 -11.51 -0.63 -11.56
CA THR A 25 -11.07 -0.11 -10.26
C THR A 25 -12.25 0.34 -9.40
N ILE A 26 -13.20 1.09 -9.97
CA ILE A 26 -14.40 1.54 -9.24
C ILE A 26 -15.23 0.34 -8.77
N LYS A 27 -15.39 -0.69 -9.62
CA LYS A 27 -16.09 -1.92 -9.23
C LYS A 27 -15.38 -2.61 -8.06
N LYS A 28 -14.06 -2.77 -8.13
CA LYS A 28 -13.24 -3.37 -7.07
C LYS A 28 -13.34 -2.62 -5.74
N ILE A 29 -13.33 -1.28 -5.78
CA ILE A 29 -13.53 -0.44 -4.59
C ILE A 29 -14.93 -0.64 -4.02
N ARG A 30 -15.95 -0.71 -4.89
CA ARG A 30 -17.33 -0.98 -4.47
C ARG A 30 -17.48 -2.36 -3.84
N ASP A 31 -16.86 -3.39 -4.41
CA ASP A 31 -16.91 -4.76 -3.91
C ASP A 31 -16.24 -4.87 -2.52
N ASN A 32 -15.20 -4.06 -2.27
CA ASN A 32 -14.47 -4.00 -1.00
C ASN A 32 -14.95 -2.91 -0.02
N TYR A 33 -16.08 -2.24 -0.28
CA TYR A 33 -16.48 -1.04 0.48
C TYR A 33 -16.59 -1.28 1.99
N LEU A 34 -17.08 -2.45 2.42
CA LEU A 34 -17.19 -2.81 3.83
C LEU A 34 -15.82 -2.88 4.50
N CYS A 35 -14.83 -3.47 3.83
CA CYS A 35 -13.47 -3.55 4.34
C CYS A 35 -12.81 -2.18 4.43
N ILE A 36 -13.00 -1.33 3.41
CA ILE A 36 -12.49 0.05 3.38
C ILE A 36 -13.08 0.85 4.55
N ASN A 37 -14.41 0.80 4.73
CA ASN A 37 -15.06 1.51 5.83
C ASN A 37 -14.65 0.96 7.20
N ALA A 38 -14.53 -0.36 7.36
CA ALA A 38 -14.12 -0.97 8.61
C ALA A 38 -12.68 -0.56 8.99
N ALA A 39 -11.74 -0.63 8.04
CA ALA A 39 -10.36 -0.20 8.24
C ALA A 39 -10.28 1.31 8.54
N ALA A 40 -11.00 2.12 7.77
CA ALA A 40 -11.06 3.56 7.96
C ALA A 40 -11.59 3.93 9.36
N ASN A 41 -12.68 3.30 9.78
CA ASN A 41 -13.26 3.51 11.11
C ASN A 41 -12.29 3.07 12.23
N TYR A 42 -11.65 1.91 12.07
CA TYR A 42 -10.70 1.40 13.06
C TYR A 42 -9.54 2.37 13.27
N PHE A 43 -8.91 2.81 12.18
CA PHE A 43 -7.78 3.75 12.20
C PHE A 43 -8.21 5.22 12.27
N GLN A 44 -9.51 5.49 12.36
CA GLN A 44 -10.10 6.82 12.43
C GLN A 44 -9.65 7.73 11.26
N VAL A 45 -9.45 7.17 10.07
CA VAL A 45 -9.10 7.93 8.87
C VAL A 45 -10.34 8.17 8.01
N ASN A 46 -10.29 9.15 7.11
CA ASN A 46 -11.41 9.42 6.22
C ASN A 46 -11.52 8.31 5.15
N PRO A 47 -12.65 7.56 5.08
CA PRO A 47 -12.82 6.47 4.12
C PRO A 47 -12.79 6.92 2.67
N LEU A 48 -13.22 8.15 2.36
CA LEU A 48 -13.16 8.70 1.01
C LEU A 48 -11.71 8.95 0.58
N ILE A 49 -10.89 9.48 1.49
CA ILE A 49 -9.46 9.69 1.21
C ILE A 49 -8.76 8.34 0.99
N LEU A 50 -9.04 7.36 1.84
CA LEU A 50 -8.51 6.00 1.68
C LEU A 50 -8.92 5.39 0.32
N ALA A 51 -10.20 5.49 -0.05
CA ALA A 51 -10.69 5.01 -1.35
C ALA A 51 -10.06 5.76 -2.53
N SER A 52 -9.83 7.07 -2.42
CA SER A 52 -9.16 7.87 -3.44
C SER A 52 -7.69 7.46 -3.62
N ILE A 53 -6.96 7.19 -2.54
CA ILE A 53 -5.58 6.67 -2.61
C ILE A 53 -5.56 5.32 -3.35
N ILE A 54 -6.46 4.40 -2.95
CA ILE A 54 -6.58 3.09 -3.61
C ILE A 54 -6.89 3.24 -5.10
N TYR A 55 -7.81 4.14 -5.45
CA TYR A 55 -8.15 4.39 -6.84
C TYR A 55 -6.92 4.84 -7.63
N THR A 56 -6.20 5.84 -7.13
CA THR A 56 -5.00 6.39 -7.78
C THR A 56 -3.94 5.32 -7.99
N GLU A 57 -3.61 4.54 -6.96
CA GLU A 57 -2.61 3.45 -7.05
C GLU A 57 -2.99 2.42 -8.12
N ARG A 58 -4.27 2.03 -8.17
CA ARG A 58 -4.73 1.03 -9.14
C ARG A 58 -4.85 1.56 -10.56
N THR A 59 -5.15 2.84 -10.76
CA THR A 59 -5.32 3.41 -12.11
C THR A 59 -4.08 4.06 -12.68
N LEU A 60 -3.04 4.32 -11.89
CA LEU A 60 -1.81 4.95 -12.37
C LEU A 60 -0.58 4.05 -12.24
N ASN A 61 -0.54 3.18 -11.22
CA ASN A 61 0.68 2.45 -10.84
C ASN A 61 0.56 0.93 -10.95
N TYR A 62 -0.62 0.39 -11.27
CA TYR A 62 -0.86 -1.04 -11.32
C TYR A 62 -0.95 -1.57 -12.75
N ASP A 63 -0.09 -2.54 -13.08
CA ASP A 63 -0.27 -3.44 -14.22
C ASP A 63 -0.72 -4.82 -13.73
N TRP A 64 -1.86 -5.28 -14.23
CA TRP A 64 -2.47 -6.54 -13.82
C TRP A 64 -1.71 -7.77 -14.31
N THR A 65 -0.80 -7.63 -15.29
CA THR A 65 0.05 -8.74 -15.75
C THR A 65 1.14 -9.10 -14.75
N ASP A 66 1.43 -8.21 -13.80
CA ASP A 66 2.66 -8.27 -13.01
C ASP A 66 2.45 -8.78 -11.58
N GLU A 67 1.23 -9.07 -11.12
CA GLU A 67 1.00 -9.43 -9.70
C GLU A 67 1.76 -10.70 -9.25
N VAL A 68 1.80 -11.74 -10.10
CA VAL A 68 2.60 -12.95 -9.83
C VAL A 68 4.10 -12.63 -9.89
N PHE A 69 4.49 -11.75 -10.81
CA PHE A 69 5.87 -11.33 -10.97
C PHE A 69 6.34 -10.47 -9.79
N ASP A 70 5.50 -9.57 -9.28
CA ASP A 70 5.74 -8.75 -8.10
C ASP A 70 5.91 -9.59 -6.84
N ILE A 71 5.09 -10.63 -6.67
CA ILE A 71 5.28 -11.60 -5.58
C ILE A 71 6.63 -12.32 -5.74
N ALA A 72 6.99 -12.74 -6.95
CA ALA A 72 8.27 -13.40 -7.20
C ALA A 72 9.46 -12.46 -6.93
N LEU A 73 9.42 -11.23 -7.42
CA LEU A 73 10.43 -10.20 -7.18
C LEU A 73 10.54 -9.83 -5.70
N ALA A 74 9.41 -9.73 -4.98
CA ALA A 74 9.39 -9.50 -3.55
C ALA A 74 10.07 -10.64 -2.78
N LYS A 75 9.82 -11.90 -3.18
CA LYS A 75 10.52 -13.07 -2.61
C LYS A 75 12.03 -13.06 -2.88
N LEU A 76 12.47 -12.43 -3.98
CA LEU A 76 13.88 -12.17 -4.28
C LEU A 76 14.46 -10.96 -3.52
N GLY A 77 13.69 -10.33 -2.64
CA GLY A 77 14.12 -9.21 -1.80
C GLY A 77 13.96 -7.82 -2.44
N LEU A 78 13.30 -7.73 -3.59
CA LEU A 78 12.98 -6.45 -4.21
C LEU A 78 11.78 -5.78 -3.54
N ASN A 79 11.72 -4.45 -3.60
CA ASN A 79 10.68 -3.66 -2.94
C ASN A 79 9.43 -3.50 -3.82
N SER A 80 8.83 -4.61 -4.22
CA SER A 80 7.61 -4.64 -5.06
C SER A 80 6.37 -4.23 -4.27
N SER A 81 5.37 -3.73 -5.00
CA SER A 81 4.04 -3.40 -4.49
C SER A 81 3.14 -4.63 -4.52
N ILE A 82 2.47 -4.96 -3.42
CA ILE A 82 1.67 -6.19 -3.31
C ILE A 82 0.20 -5.87 -3.00
N GLY A 83 -0.70 -6.62 -3.63
CA GLY A 83 -2.11 -6.73 -3.27
C GLY A 83 -2.98 -5.53 -3.64
N PHE A 84 -4.18 -5.48 -3.06
CA PHE A 84 -5.25 -4.58 -3.48
C PHE A 84 -4.89 -3.08 -3.55
N CYS A 85 -4.22 -2.57 -2.52
CA CYS A 85 -3.78 -1.19 -2.37
C CYS A 85 -2.32 -0.97 -2.83
N GLN A 86 -1.69 -1.97 -3.46
CA GLN A 86 -0.34 -1.84 -4.05
C GLN A 86 0.73 -1.39 -3.05
N ILE A 87 0.71 -1.98 -1.84
CA ILE A 87 1.63 -1.59 -0.77
C ILE A 87 3.01 -2.18 -1.00
N LYS A 88 4.04 -1.33 -1.02
CA LYS A 88 5.43 -1.76 -1.10
C LYS A 88 5.85 -2.54 0.14
N ILE A 89 6.65 -3.60 -0.02
CA ILE A 89 7.17 -4.42 1.09
C ILE A 89 7.82 -3.58 2.20
N LYS A 90 8.68 -2.61 1.84
CA LYS A 90 9.32 -1.73 2.84
C LYS A 90 8.31 -0.84 3.56
N THR A 91 7.26 -0.38 2.90
CA THR A 91 6.18 0.39 3.53
C THR A 91 5.40 -0.48 4.50
N ALA A 92 5.07 -1.71 4.14
CA ALA A 92 4.38 -2.64 5.04
C ALA A 92 5.23 -2.99 6.26
N PHE A 93 6.54 -3.22 6.08
CA PHE A 93 7.47 -3.40 7.21
C PHE A 93 7.55 -2.15 8.10
N PHE A 94 7.59 -0.96 7.49
CA PHE A 94 7.52 0.30 8.24
C PHE A 94 6.26 0.37 9.08
N VAL A 95 5.08 0.06 8.52
CA VAL A 95 3.81 0.03 9.26
C VAL A 95 3.90 -0.92 10.46
N GLU A 96 4.33 -2.16 10.27
CA GLU A 96 4.44 -3.15 11.35
C GLU A 96 5.33 -2.65 12.49
N VAL A 97 6.48 -2.05 12.18
CA VAL A 97 7.43 -1.56 13.19
C VAL A 97 6.91 -0.31 13.90
N GLN A 98 6.38 0.67 13.16
CA GLN A 98 5.94 1.93 13.77
C GLN A 98 4.69 1.75 14.62
N ILE A 99 3.79 0.84 14.27
CA ILE A 99 2.52 0.68 14.99
C ILE A 99 2.68 -0.13 16.28
N THR A 100 3.66 -1.03 16.35
CA THR A 100 3.83 -1.97 17.47
C THR A 100 4.80 -1.50 18.56
N ASP A 101 5.60 -0.45 18.32
CA ASP A 101 6.63 0.03 19.23
C ASP A 101 6.38 1.50 19.61
N SER A 102 6.01 1.72 20.88
CA SER A 102 5.65 3.04 21.40
C SER A 102 6.83 4.03 21.49
N ASN A 103 8.07 3.56 21.38
CA ASN A 103 9.24 4.43 21.37
C ASN A 103 9.53 5.02 19.98
N ARG A 104 8.74 4.64 18.96
CA ARG A 104 8.98 5.07 17.59
C ARG A 104 8.44 6.47 17.32
N VAL A 105 9.21 7.21 16.51
CA VAL A 105 8.87 8.59 16.11
C VAL A 105 7.51 8.68 15.42
N TYR A 106 7.11 7.64 14.67
CA TYR A 106 5.84 7.59 13.95
C TYR A 106 4.76 6.79 14.68
N PHE A 107 4.95 6.40 15.94
CA PHE A 107 3.94 5.64 16.69
C PHE A 107 2.59 6.38 16.72
N PRO A 108 1.47 5.77 16.25
CA PRO A 108 0.19 6.46 16.13
C PRO A 108 -0.62 6.48 17.43
N GLY A 109 -0.15 5.81 18.49
CA GLY A 109 -0.80 5.75 19.80
C GLY A 109 -1.24 4.34 20.18
N PHE A 110 -1.37 4.10 21.49
CA PHE A 110 -1.66 2.78 22.06
C PHE A 110 -2.96 2.14 21.57
N LYS A 111 -3.95 2.97 21.18
CA LYS A 111 -5.22 2.51 20.62
C LYS A 111 -5.04 1.58 19.41
N PHE A 112 -3.99 1.79 18.61
CA PHE A 112 -3.75 1.04 17.38
C PHE A 112 -2.65 -0.03 17.52
N CYS A 113 -2.00 -0.14 18.69
CA CYS A 113 -0.77 -0.91 18.86
C CYS A 113 -0.93 -2.43 18.66
N SER A 114 -2.13 -2.97 18.85
CA SER A 114 -2.45 -4.39 18.71
C SER A 114 -3.09 -4.76 17.37
N SER A 115 -3.22 -3.80 16.45
CA SER A 115 -3.99 -3.99 15.22
C SER A 115 -3.25 -4.82 14.17
N ILE A 116 -1.92 -4.74 14.15
CA ILE A 116 -1.05 -5.39 13.16
C ILE A 116 0.12 -6.03 13.91
N ARG A 117 0.39 -7.31 13.63
CA ARG A 117 1.53 -8.04 14.20
C ARG A 117 2.72 -7.99 13.24
N VAL A 118 3.91 -7.75 13.78
CA VAL A 118 5.18 -7.87 13.05
C VAL A 118 5.34 -9.27 12.44
N SER A 119 5.67 -9.31 11.16
CA SER A 119 5.97 -10.51 10.39
C SER A 119 7.35 -11.06 10.77
N ARG A 120 7.45 -12.39 10.84
CA ARG A 120 8.70 -13.09 11.14
C ARG A 120 9.58 -13.30 9.91
N SER A 121 8.99 -13.16 8.72
CA SER A 121 9.68 -13.27 7.43
C SER A 121 9.03 -12.39 6.37
N VAL A 122 9.76 -12.12 5.30
CA VAL A 122 9.23 -11.42 4.11
C VAL A 122 8.08 -12.21 3.48
N GLU A 123 8.14 -13.55 3.50
CA GLU A 123 7.07 -14.40 2.99
C GLU A 123 5.79 -14.28 3.82
N GLU A 124 5.87 -14.22 5.16
CA GLU A 124 4.69 -13.95 6.00
C GLU A 124 4.07 -12.60 5.65
N LEU A 125 4.91 -11.57 5.43
CA LEU A 125 4.44 -10.24 5.07
C LEU A 125 3.76 -10.23 3.70
N ILE A 126 4.34 -10.89 2.68
CA ILE A 126 3.73 -11.04 1.35
C ILE A 126 2.37 -11.74 1.46
N ASN A 127 2.30 -12.85 2.21
CA ASN A 127 1.07 -13.62 2.37
C ASN A 127 -0.04 -12.80 3.07
N LYS A 128 0.32 -11.95 4.04
CA LYS A 128 -0.62 -10.99 4.64
C LYS A 128 -1.12 -9.99 3.59
N LEU A 129 -0.20 -9.38 2.84
CA LEU A 129 -0.53 -8.35 1.86
C LEU A 129 -1.32 -8.87 0.65
N ALA A 130 -1.23 -10.17 0.34
CA ALA A 130 -2.02 -10.79 -0.72
C ALA A 130 -3.52 -10.90 -0.37
N VAL A 131 -3.91 -10.71 0.89
CA VAL A 131 -5.31 -10.71 1.32
C VAL A 131 -5.86 -9.28 1.28
N ASP A 132 -6.82 -9.01 0.40
CA ASP A 132 -7.39 -7.68 0.16
C ASP A 132 -7.77 -6.93 1.45
N SER A 133 -8.49 -7.59 2.36
CA SER A 133 -8.93 -6.97 3.62
C SER A 133 -7.76 -6.56 4.52
N ILE A 134 -6.70 -7.38 4.57
CA ILE A 134 -5.49 -7.08 5.33
C ILE A 134 -4.70 -5.98 4.62
N ASN A 135 -4.59 -6.02 3.30
CA ASN A 135 -3.92 -5.00 2.51
C ASN A 135 -4.55 -3.62 2.71
N ILE A 136 -5.89 -3.54 2.66
CA ILE A 136 -6.65 -2.32 2.97
C ILE A 136 -6.40 -1.86 4.42
N PHE A 137 -6.31 -2.79 5.36
CA PHE A 137 -6.01 -2.49 6.75
C PHE A 137 -4.62 -1.87 6.92
N TYR A 138 -3.62 -2.35 6.18
CA TYR A 138 -2.28 -1.76 6.16
C TYR A 138 -2.27 -0.36 5.54
N ALA A 139 -3.02 -0.13 4.46
CA ALA A 139 -3.13 1.20 3.85
C ALA A 139 -3.74 2.22 4.83
N ALA A 140 -4.81 1.84 5.52
CA ALA A 140 -5.43 2.67 6.55
C ALA A 140 -4.48 2.93 7.74
N ALA A 141 -3.73 1.91 8.18
CA ALA A 141 -2.74 2.06 9.24
C ALA A 141 -1.62 3.03 8.84
N TYR A 142 -1.11 2.92 7.61
CA TYR A 142 -0.09 3.82 7.08
C TYR A 142 -0.57 5.27 7.06
N LEU A 143 -1.80 5.51 6.55
CA LEU A 143 -2.41 6.84 6.53
C LEU A 143 -2.51 7.44 7.95
N ARG A 144 -2.97 6.66 8.94
CA ARG A 144 -3.04 7.09 10.34
C ARG A 144 -1.65 7.36 10.93
N ILE A 145 -0.64 6.54 10.61
CA ILE A 145 0.74 6.76 11.06
C ILE A 145 1.24 8.14 10.61
N ILE A 146 1.05 8.47 9.33
CA ILE A 146 1.49 9.75 8.76
C ILE A 146 0.71 10.93 9.37
N GLN A 147 -0.62 10.83 9.45
CA GLN A 147 -1.46 11.86 10.09
C GLN A 147 -1.03 12.11 11.54
N SER A 148 -0.80 11.05 12.32
CA SER A 148 -0.40 11.17 13.73
C SER A 148 0.97 11.82 13.89
N TYR A 149 1.91 11.49 13.00
CA TYR A 149 3.24 12.13 13.01
C TYR A 149 3.13 13.64 12.79
N TRP A 150 2.40 14.07 11.77
CA TRP A 150 2.24 15.50 11.47
C TRP A 150 1.43 16.24 12.54
N GLN A 151 0.39 15.61 13.08
CA GLN A 151 -0.39 16.16 14.19
C GLN A 151 0.50 16.45 15.39
N ARG A 152 1.42 15.54 15.76
CA ARG A 152 2.41 15.77 16.83
C ARG A 152 3.39 16.91 16.54
N LYS A 153 3.59 17.25 15.27
CA LYS A 153 4.41 18.40 14.83
C LYS A 153 3.61 19.70 14.75
N GLY A 154 2.33 19.68 15.11
CA GLY A 154 1.44 20.86 15.07
C GLY A 154 0.71 21.03 13.73
N PHE A 155 0.76 20.04 12.84
CA PHE A 155 0.12 20.10 11.51
C PHE A 155 -1.02 19.09 11.42
N PHE A 156 -2.26 19.58 11.36
CA PHE A 156 -3.46 18.74 11.27
C PHE A 156 -3.84 18.51 9.81
N ILE A 157 -3.33 17.43 9.20
CA ILE A 157 -3.47 17.18 7.75
C ILE A 157 -4.67 16.30 7.38
N ASP A 158 -5.51 15.92 8.36
CA ASP A 158 -6.58 14.92 8.21
C ASP A 158 -7.58 15.23 7.07
N ASN A 159 -7.74 16.51 6.72
CA ASN A 159 -8.65 17.01 5.69
C ASN A 159 -7.94 17.64 4.48
N TYR A 160 -6.65 17.33 4.27
CA TYR A 160 -5.85 17.87 3.15
C TYR A 160 -5.60 16.77 2.11
N PRO A 161 -6.60 16.45 1.25
CA PRO A 161 -6.49 15.38 0.27
C PRO A 161 -5.32 15.57 -0.72
N GLU A 162 -4.93 16.81 -1.00
CA GLU A 162 -3.78 17.14 -1.84
C GLU A 162 -2.43 16.72 -1.21
N ILE A 163 -2.36 16.66 0.12
CA ILE A 163 -1.19 16.13 0.84
C ILE A 163 -1.32 14.62 0.96
N LEU A 164 -2.48 14.14 1.41
CA LEU A 164 -2.71 12.73 1.72
C LEU A 164 -2.73 11.83 0.48
N GLY A 165 -3.10 12.38 -0.69
CA GLY A 165 -3.08 11.66 -1.97
C GLY A 165 -1.70 11.44 -2.57
N SER A 166 -0.64 12.01 -1.97
CA SER A 166 0.76 11.79 -2.37
C SER A 166 1.47 10.68 -1.59
N LEU A 167 0.76 10.04 -0.65
CA LEU A 167 1.30 9.08 0.32
C LEU A 167 1.29 7.64 -0.19
#